data_AF-A0A6A5XND0-F1
#
_entry.id   AF-A0A6A5XND0-F1
#
_cell.length_a   1.000
_cell.length_b   1.000
_cell.length_c   1.000
_cell.angle_alpha   90.00
_cell.angle_beta   90.00
_cell.angle_gamma   90.00
#
_symmetry.space_group_name_H-M   'P 1'
#
loop_
_entity.id
_entity.type
_entity.pdbx_description
1 polymer ?
#
loop_
_entity_poly.entity_id
_entity_poly.type
_entity_poly.pdbx_seq_one_letter_code
_entity_poly.pdbx_strand_id
1 'polypeptide(L)'
;MAAAVHKLLHPHSHSHSKSKDDSSKSDHLSHERQDSGLERIRADEKHSLAQWQSNQQPLNPDQIESDSKRVGQSSQVLRQEDFELVKTLGTGTFARVWLARLRDVKKQDANKVFALKILRKVDVIRLKQVEHVRNERNVLAAVAGHPFITTLVASFQDHDSLYMLLDYCPGGEVFSYLRRARRFNEPTSQFYAAEIVLILEFLHEQEGVAYRDLKPENILIDAEGHLKLVDFGFAKKVENRETYTLCGTPEYLAPEVIRNTGHGTAVDWWAFGILVYEFLVGQPPFWDQNPMKIYEQIVEGRVRFPSAMSPDARDLISGLCTVDTSKRLGNIKGGASTVKNHAWFRDIDWDALYNRKVNGPIVPHLRGPADTRNFDDYEPENADREPYSKELQEKWDGYFQDF
;
A
#
# COMPACT_ATOMS: atom_id res chain seq x y z
N MET A 1 9.38 42.63 10.14
CA MET A 1 8.49 42.24 9.03
C MET A 1 7.60 41.10 9.53
N ALA A 2 6.63 41.31 10.42
CA ALA A 2 5.34 42.00 10.25
C ALA A 2 4.40 41.31 9.24
N ALA A 3 3.70 40.29 9.74
CA ALA A 3 2.29 39.96 9.56
C ALA A 3 1.63 40.13 8.17
N ALA A 4 1.29 39.00 7.54
CA ALA A 4 0.13 38.88 6.65
C ALA A 4 -0.25 37.40 6.52
N VAL A 5 -1.27 36.93 7.24
CA VAL A 5 -2.37 36.03 6.79
C VAL A 5 -3.36 35.92 7.96
N HIS A 6 -4.33 36.83 8.04
CA HIS A 6 -5.54 36.64 8.85
C HIS A 6 -6.69 37.36 8.16
N LYS A 7 -7.50 36.62 7.40
CA LYS A 7 -8.86 36.97 7.00
C LYS A 7 -9.42 35.83 6.15
N LEU A 8 -10.46 35.16 6.67
CA LEU A 8 -11.76 34.92 6.03
C LEU A 8 -12.53 33.90 6.88
N LEU A 9 -13.19 34.40 7.92
CA LEU A 9 -14.24 33.72 8.67
C LEU A 9 -15.56 34.51 8.48
N HIS A 10 -16.56 33.81 7.95
CA HIS A 10 -18.01 34.07 7.86
C HIS A 10 -18.54 35.19 6.94
N PRO A 11 -19.70 34.92 6.31
CA PRO A 11 -20.90 35.61 6.77
C PRO A 11 -22.15 34.72 6.93
N HIS A 12 -22.86 35.01 8.02
CA HIS A 12 -24.30 35.11 8.24
C HIS A 12 -25.34 34.07 7.77
N SER A 13 -26.13 33.70 8.80
CA SER A 13 -27.47 33.13 8.88
C SER A 13 -28.57 33.86 8.08
N HIS A 14 -29.57 33.11 7.62
CA HIS A 14 -30.97 33.53 7.67
C HIS A 14 -31.92 32.35 7.92
N SER A 15 -32.90 32.59 8.79
CA SER A 15 -34.03 31.74 9.17
C SER A 15 -35.24 32.03 8.28
N HIS A 16 -36.12 31.04 8.06
CA HIS A 16 -37.57 31.24 7.95
C HIS A 16 -38.36 29.94 8.14
N SER A 17 -39.58 30.10 8.65
CA SER A 17 -40.40 29.09 9.31
C SER A 17 -41.73 28.81 8.59
N LYS A 18 -42.23 27.58 8.76
CA LYS A 18 -43.63 27.08 8.84
C LYS A 18 -44.57 27.18 7.63
N SER A 19 -45.22 26.05 7.29
CA SER A 19 -46.66 25.79 7.55
C SER A 19 -47.05 24.34 7.16
N LYS A 20 -48.17 23.87 7.75
CA LYS A 20 -48.77 22.53 7.71
C LYS A 20 -49.99 22.48 6.76
N ASP A 21 -50.37 21.26 6.38
CA ASP A 21 -51.74 20.64 6.31
C ASP A 21 -51.79 19.68 5.09
N ASP A 22 -52.06 18.38 5.15
CA ASP A 22 -53.11 17.49 5.73
C ASP A 22 -54.10 17.01 4.64
N SER A 23 -54.27 15.67 4.52
CA SER A 23 -55.45 14.89 4.02
C SER A 23 -55.16 13.56 3.28
N SER A 24 -55.29 12.47 4.05
CA SER A 24 -56.09 11.23 3.84
C SER A 24 -56.28 10.49 2.48
N LYS A 25 -55.97 9.17 2.56
CA LYS A 25 -56.75 7.94 2.22
C LYS A 25 -56.71 7.29 0.81
N SER A 26 -56.78 5.93 0.87
CA SER A 26 -56.82 4.87 -0.18
C SER A 26 -55.43 4.48 -0.70
N ASP A 27 -54.91 3.25 -0.60
CA ASP A 27 -55.48 1.93 -0.94
C ASP A 27 -54.89 0.80 -0.09
N HIS A 28 -55.74 -0.02 0.54
CA HIS A 28 -55.39 -1.34 1.05
C HIS A 28 -56.15 -2.36 0.20
N LEU A 29 -55.48 -3.01 -0.76
CA LEU A 29 -55.83 -4.31 -1.38
C LEU A 29 -54.89 -4.60 -2.58
N SER A 30 -53.58 -4.72 -2.36
CA SER A 30 -52.67 -5.17 -3.44
C SER A 30 -51.39 -5.91 -3.00
N HIS A 31 -51.16 -6.12 -1.70
CA HIS A 31 -49.85 -6.59 -1.22
C HIS A 31 -49.63 -8.11 -1.10
N GLU A 32 -50.63 -8.97 -1.36
CA GLU A 32 -50.45 -10.42 -1.19
C GLU A 32 -50.17 -11.21 -2.48
N ARG A 33 -50.12 -10.55 -3.65
CA ARG A 33 -49.83 -11.25 -4.93
C ARG A 33 -48.43 -11.01 -5.50
N GLN A 34 -47.65 -10.08 -4.96
CA GLN A 34 -46.29 -9.77 -5.46
C GLN A 34 -45.17 -10.53 -4.74
N ASP A 35 -45.39 -11.04 -3.53
CA ASP A 35 -44.32 -11.69 -2.75
C ASP A 35 -44.03 -13.13 -3.21
N SER A 36 -45.07 -13.86 -3.65
CA SER A 36 -44.93 -15.24 -4.13
C SER A 36 -44.11 -15.40 -5.42
N GLY A 37 -43.98 -14.33 -6.22
CA GLY A 37 -43.18 -14.32 -7.45
C GLY A 37 -41.68 -14.12 -7.17
N LEU A 38 -41.35 -13.29 -6.19
CA LEU A 38 -39.96 -12.98 -5.81
C LEU A 38 -39.31 -14.14 -5.04
N GLU A 39 -40.09 -14.88 -4.23
CA GLU A 39 -39.60 -16.08 -3.55
C GLU A 39 -39.30 -17.23 -4.53
N ARG A 40 -40.13 -17.40 -5.57
CA ARG A 40 -39.88 -18.40 -6.63
C ARG A 40 -38.64 -18.06 -7.44
N ILE A 41 -38.43 -16.80 -7.81
CA ILE A 41 -37.24 -16.36 -8.54
C ILE A 41 -35.96 -16.58 -7.71
N ARG A 42 -36.00 -16.30 -6.40
CA ARG A 42 -34.86 -16.56 -5.49
C ARG A 42 -34.59 -18.05 -5.29
N ALA A 43 -35.62 -18.88 -5.26
CA ALA A 43 -35.47 -20.33 -5.16
C ALA A 43 -34.86 -20.93 -6.44
N ASP A 44 -35.29 -20.44 -7.61
CA ASP A 44 -34.77 -20.86 -8.91
C ASP A 44 -33.32 -20.38 -9.14
N GLU A 45 -32.97 -19.17 -8.70
CA GLU A 45 -31.57 -18.69 -8.69
C GLU A 45 -30.69 -19.53 -7.76
N LYS A 46 -31.18 -19.87 -6.56
CA LYS A 46 -30.43 -20.69 -5.59
C LYS A 46 -30.23 -22.12 -6.08
N HIS A 47 -31.21 -22.70 -6.77
CA HIS A 47 -31.09 -24.01 -7.40
C HIS A 47 -30.16 -23.98 -8.62
N SER A 48 -30.18 -22.90 -9.40
CA SER A 48 -29.29 -22.70 -10.55
C SER A 48 -27.83 -22.49 -10.12
N LEU A 49 -27.59 -21.75 -9.02
CA LEU A 49 -26.27 -21.57 -8.41
C LEU A 49 -25.74 -22.88 -7.82
N ALA A 50 -26.59 -23.68 -7.17
CA ALA A 50 -26.21 -24.99 -6.64
C ALA A 50 -25.87 -26.00 -7.76
N GLN A 51 -26.62 -26.00 -8.86
CA GLN A 51 -26.30 -26.81 -10.04
C GLN A 51 -25.02 -26.33 -10.75
N TRP A 52 -24.81 -25.01 -10.86
CA TRP A 52 -23.59 -24.43 -11.43
C TRP A 52 -22.35 -24.79 -10.60
N GLN A 53 -22.44 -24.73 -9.26
CA GLN A 53 -21.36 -25.15 -8.36
C GLN A 53 -21.10 -26.67 -8.40
N SER A 54 -22.14 -27.49 -8.56
CA SER A 54 -21.98 -28.95 -8.66
C SER A 54 -21.32 -29.42 -9.96
N ASN A 55 -21.40 -28.60 -11.02
CA ASN A 55 -20.83 -28.89 -12.33
C ASN A 55 -19.43 -28.29 -12.56
N GLN A 56 -18.90 -27.51 -11.61
CA GLN A 56 -17.48 -27.14 -11.63
C GLN A 56 -16.66 -28.21 -10.93
N GLN A 57 -16.12 -29.15 -11.72
CA GLN A 57 -14.96 -29.90 -11.25
C GLN A 57 -13.78 -28.92 -11.15
N PRO A 58 -13.19 -28.70 -9.95
CA PRO A 58 -11.96 -27.93 -9.85
C PRO A 58 -10.89 -28.63 -10.70
N LEU A 59 -10.22 -27.87 -11.57
CA LEU A 59 -9.09 -28.37 -12.34
C LEU A 59 -8.02 -28.86 -11.36
N ASN A 60 -7.46 -30.04 -11.65
CA ASN A 60 -6.32 -30.54 -10.90
C ASN A 60 -5.17 -29.51 -11.01
N PRO A 61 -4.30 -29.32 -9.99
CA PRO A 61 -3.23 -28.34 -10.02
C PRO A 61 -2.34 -28.41 -11.28
N ASP A 62 -2.21 -29.60 -11.86
CA ASP A 62 -1.44 -29.87 -13.08
C ASP A 62 -2.13 -29.44 -14.39
N GLN A 63 -3.41 -29.03 -14.32
CA GLN A 63 -4.24 -28.63 -15.46
C GLN A 63 -4.57 -27.13 -15.49
N ILE A 64 -4.09 -26.38 -14.50
CA ILE A 64 -4.02 -24.92 -14.60
C ILE A 64 -2.79 -24.65 -15.46
N GLU A 65 -2.99 -24.44 -16.76
CA GLU A 65 -1.97 -23.76 -17.56
C GLU A 65 -1.76 -22.38 -16.93
N SER A 66 -0.73 -22.28 -16.08
CA SER A 66 -0.14 -21.00 -15.74
C SER A 66 0.28 -20.40 -17.07
N ASP A 67 -0.42 -19.37 -17.53
CA ASP A 67 0.08 -18.52 -18.60
C ASP A 67 1.31 -17.84 -17.99
N SER A 68 2.46 -18.52 -18.07
CA SER A 68 3.72 -18.17 -17.43
C SER A 68 4.37 -16.99 -18.16
N LYS A 69 3.64 -15.88 -18.28
CA LYS A 69 4.24 -14.61 -18.61
C LYS A 69 5.03 -14.19 -17.40
N ARG A 70 6.36 -14.25 -17.51
CA ARG A 70 7.30 -13.74 -16.52
C ARG A 70 6.95 -12.28 -16.25
N VAL A 71 6.39 -12.03 -15.07
CA VAL A 71 6.01 -10.69 -14.60
C VAL A 71 7.29 -9.91 -14.27
N GLY A 72 7.31 -8.59 -14.44
CA GLY A 72 8.46 -7.74 -14.10
C GLY A 72 9.56 -7.60 -15.17
N GLN A 73 9.25 -7.85 -16.45
CA GLN A 73 10.22 -7.68 -17.55
C GLN A 73 10.21 -6.27 -18.15
N SER A 74 11.37 -5.85 -18.66
CA SER A 74 11.50 -4.71 -19.56
C SER A 74 10.84 -5.02 -20.90
N SER A 75 9.91 -4.17 -21.32
CA SER A 75 9.21 -4.28 -22.60
C SER A 75 9.78 -3.29 -23.60
N GLN A 76 10.29 -3.83 -24.72
CA GLN A 76 10.75 -3.02 -25.85
C GLN A 76 9.59 -2.55 -26.75
N VAL A 77 8.38 -3.06 -26.53
CA VAL A 77 7.22 -2.83 -27.40
C VAL A 77 6.24 -1.83 -26.81
N LEU A 78 6.09 -1.81 -25.48
CA LEU A 78 5.14 -0.90 -24.82
C LEU A 78 5.58 0.55 -24.96
N ARG A 79 4.60 1.43 -25.14
CA ARG A 79 4.76 2.87 -25.21
C ARG A 79 3.72 3.55 -24.33
N GLN A 80 3.94 4.82 -23.97
CA GLN A 80 3.00 5.56 -23.13
C GLN A 80 1.64 5.69 -23.84
N GLU A 81 1.65 5.84 -25.16
CA GLU A 81 0.49 6.04 -26.02
C GLU A 81 -0.46 4.83 -26.02
N ASP A 82 0.04 3.64 -25.69
CA ASP A 82 -0.78 2.43 -25.51
C ASP A 82 -1.76 2.57 -24.33
N PHE A 83 -1.53 3.58 -23.48
CA PHE A 83 -2.31 3.85 -22.28
C PHE A 83 -3.14 5.14 -22.40
N GLU A 84 -4.37 5.06 -21.93
CA GLU A 84 -5.21 6.20 -21.56
C GLU A 84 -4.92 6.56 -20.10
N LEU A 85 -4.35 7.74 -19.88
CA LEU A 85 -4.12 8.28 -18.53
C LEU A 85 -5.41 8.92 -18.01
N VAL A 86 -5.99 8.32 -16.97
CA VAL A 86 -7.33 8.66 -16.46
C VAL A 86 -7.27 9.75 -15.38
N LYS A 87 -6.49 9.52 -14.31
CA LYS A 87 -6.35 10.44 -13.18
C LYS A 87 -4.97 10.26 -12.54
N THR A 88 -4.35 11.33 -12.06
CA THR A 88 -3.18 11.22 -11.17
C THR A 88 -3.62 10.65 -9.82
N LEU A 89 -2.96 9.57 -9.39
CA LEU A 89 -3.16 8.89 -8.11
C LEU A 89 -2.20 9.39 -7.04
N GLY A 90 -1.03 9.90 -7.44
CA GLY A 90 -0.01 10.36 -6.50
C GLY A 90 1.14 11.09 -7.19
N THR A 91 1.83 11.94 -6.43
CA THR A 91 3.01 12.68 -6.89
C THR A 91 4.17 12.50 -5.92
N GLY A 92 5.31 12.06 -6.42
CA GLY A 92 6.59 12.05 -5.72
C GLY A 92 7.53 13.13 -6.24
N THR A 93 8.76 13.16 -5.72
CA THR A 93 9.77 14.19 -6.05
C THR A 93 10.16 14.21 -7.54
N PHE A 94 10.19 13.05 -8.20
CA PHE A 94 10.56 12.88 -9.62
C PHE A 94 9.65 11.88 -10.36
N ALA A 95 8.56 11.47 -9.71
CA ALA A 95 7.64 10.49 -10.23
C ALA A 95 6.19 10.99 -10.12
N ARG A 96 5.36 10.63 -11.09
CA ARG A 96 3.91 10.83 -11.02
C ARG A 96 3.23 9.51 -11.33
N VAL A 97 2.27 9.12 -10.50
CA VAL A 97 1.52 7.87 -10.66
C VAL A 97 0.16 8.19 -11.25
N TRP A 98 -0.16 7.55 -12.37
CA TRP A 98 -1.43 7.70 -13.07
C TRP A 98 -2.24 6.41 -12.99
N LEU A 99 -3.55 6.53 -12.78
CA LEU A 99 -4.49 5.49 -13.15
C LEU A 99 -4.50 5.41 -14.68
N ALA A 100 -4.22 4.22 -15.21
CA ALA A 100 -4.08 3.99 -16.64
C ALA A 100 -4.99 2.83 -17.10
N ARG A 101 -5.53 2.95 -18.31
CA ARG A 101 -6.19 1.86 -19.04
C ARG A 101 -5.45 1.60 -20.34
N LEU A 102 -5.41 0.36 -20.80
CA LEU A 102 -4.95 0.06 -22.16
C LEU A 102 -6.01 0.52 -23.17
N ARG A 103 -5.60 1.17 -24.27
CA ARG A 103 -6.53 1.70 -25.28
C ARG A 103 -7.14 0.62 -26.17
N ASP A 104 -6.34 -0.33 -26.64
CA ASP A 104 -6.72 -1.31 -27.67
C ASP A 104 -6.87 -2.73 -27.11
N VAL A 105 -7.65 -2.88 -26.05
CA VAL A 105 -7.90 -4.19 -25.42
C VAL A 105 -9.14 -4.89 -25.94
N LYS A 106 -9.10 -6.23 -25.93
CA LYS A 106 -10.29 -7.07 -26.13
C LYS A 106 -11.36 -6.67 -25.13
N LYS A 107 -12.65 -6.76 -25.51
CA LYS A 107 -13.79 -6.37 -24.65
C LYS A 107 -13.75 -6.94 -23.23
N GLN A 108 -13.20 -8.14 -23.05
CA GLN A 108 -13.03 -8.79 -21.75
C GLN A 108 -12.00 -8.11 -20.81
N ASP A 109 -11.03 -7.39 -21.38
CA ASP A 109 -9.95 -6.70 -20.66
C ASP A 109 -10.21 -5.18 -20.56
N ALA A 110 -11.31 -4.67 -21.13
CA ALA A 110 -11.65 -3.24 -21.18
C ALA A 110 -11.77 -2.58 -19.79
N ASN A 111 -12.05 -3.36 -18.76
CA ASN A 111 -12.18 -2.88 -17.38
C ASN A 111 -10.88 -3.00 -16.58
N LYS A 112 -9.81 -3.59 -17.14
CA LYS A 112 -8.51 -3.68 -16.47
C LYS A 112 -7.87 -2.30 -16.40
N VAL A 113 -7.36 -2.00 -15.22
CA VAL A 113 -6.74 -0.73 -14.90
C VAL A 113 -5.42 -1.00 -14.16
N PHE A 114 -4.51 -0.06 -14.32
CA PHE A 114 -3.15 -0.14 -13.78
C PHE A 114 -2.76 1.18 -13.14
N ALA A 115 -1.75 1.13 -12.29
CA ALA A 115 -1.04 2.32 -11.84
C ALA A 115 0.24 2.46 -12.67
N LEU A 116 0.32 3.48 -13.52
CA LEU A 116 1.50 3.79 -14.32
C LEU A 116 2.34 4.85 -13.59
N LYS A 117 3.47 4.42 -13.01
CA LYS A 117 4.46 5.33 -12.41
C LYS A 117 5.38 5.85 -13.51
N ILE A 118 5.31 7.15 -13.78
CA ILE A 118 6.11 7.85 -14.79
C ILE A 118 7.22 8.61 -14.07
N LEU A 119 8.48 8.35 -14.40
CA LEU A 119 9.65 9.01 -13.82
C LEU A 119 10.43 9.73 -14.91
N ARG A 120 10.66 11.04 -14.76
CA ARG A 120 11.39 11.81 -15.77
C ARG A 120 12.89 11.60 -15.66
N LYS A 121 13.55 11.23 -16.75
CA LYS A 121 15.01 11.00 -16.78
C LYS A 121 15.79 12.23 -16.29
N VAL A 122 15.41 13.42 -16.74
CA VAL A 122 16.04 14.69 -16.33
C VAL A 122 16.03 14.88 -14.81
N ASP A 123 14.89 14.68 -14.16
CA ASP A 123 14.78 14.85 -12.70
C ASP A 123 15.54 13.77 -11.94
N VAL A 124 15.43 12.51 -12.39
CA VAL A 124 16.13 11.37 -11.82
C VAL A 124 17.64 11.61 -11.85
N ILE A 125 18.17 12.12 -12.97
CA ILE A 125 19.60 12.45 -13.12
C ILE A 125 19.98 13.65 -12.25
N ARG A 126 19.21 14.74 -12.32
CA ARG A 126 19.50 15.99 -11.57
C ARG A 126 19.55 15.73 -10.06
N LEU A 127 18.66 14.89 -9.56
CA LEU A 127 18.57 14.51 -8.14
C LEU A 127 19.49 13.33 -7.77
N LYS A 128 20.31 12.84 -8.71
CA LYS A 128 21.24 11.71 -8.53
C LYS A 128 20.55 10.42 -8.05
N GLN A 129 19.35 10.14 -8.55
CA GLN A 129 18.51 9.01 -8.15
C GLN A 129 18.55 7.83 -9.14
N VAL A 130 19.44 7.85 -10.13
CA VAL A 130 19.54 6.81 -11.18
C VAL A 130 19.66 5.41 -10.58
N GLU A 131 20.57 5.21 -9.62
CA GLU A 131 20.75 3.90 -8.97
C GLU A 131 19.54 3.49 -8.13
N HIS A 132 18.90 4.43 -7.42
CA HIS A 132 17.70 4.15 -6.63
C HIS A 132 16.53 3.70 -7.51
N VAL A 133 16.30 4.35 -8.66
CA VAL A 133 15.24 3.97 -9.60
C VAL A 133 15.48 2.59 -10.22
N ARG A 134 16.73 2.29 -10.61
CA ARG A 134 17.09 0.96 -11.14
C ARG A 134 16.91 -0.13 -10.08
N ASN A 135 17.33 0.18 -8.86
CA ASN A 135 17.20 -0.72 -7.72
C ASN A 135 15.73 -0.95 -7.35
N GLU A 136 14.89 0.09 -7.33
CA GLU A 136 13.44 -0.02 -7.12
C GLU A 136 12.81 -0.98 -8.13
N ARG A 137 13.07 -0.77 -9.44
CA ARG A 137 12.58 -1.67 -10.50
C ARG A 137 13.04 -3.11 -10.28
N ASN A 138 14.33 -3.32 -9.99
CA ASN A 138 14.89 -4.65 -9.79
C ASN A 138 14.26 -5.38 -8.60
N VAL A 139 14.10 -4.70 -7.48
CA VAL A 139 13.49 -5.28 -6.29
C VAL A 139 12.03 -5.60 -6.59
N LEU A 140 11.28 -4.68 -7.19
CA LEU A 140 9.88 -4.91 -7.58
C LEU A 140 9.71 -6.11 -8.53
N ALA A 141 10.64 -6.29 -9.47
CA ALA A 141 10.63 -7.45 -10.36
C ALA A 141 10.91 -8.77 -9.60
N ALA A 142 11.82 -8.75 -8.63
CA ALA A 142 12.18 -9.92 -7.84
C ALA A 142 11.08 -10.36 -6.86
N VAL A 143 10.37 -9.39 -6.25
CA VAL A 143 9.31 -9.65 -5.26
C VAL A 143 7.93 -9.92 -5.88
N ALA A 144 7.85 -9.93 -7.21
CA ALA A 144 6.60 -10.10 -7.92
C ALA A 144 5.95 -11.46 -7.61
N GLY A 145 4.65 -11.44 -7.33
CA GLY A 145 3.85 -12.64 -7.02
C GLY A 145 3.46 -12.80 -5.55
N HIS A 146 4.05 -12.02 -4.63
CA HIS A 146 3.60 -12.02 -3.23
C HIS A 146 2.21 -11.37 -3.10
N PRO A 147 1.23 -12.00 -2.42
CA PRO A 147 -0.17 -11.56 -2.42
C PRO A 147 -0.40 -10.17 -1.82
N PHE A 148 0.50 -9.69 -0.95
CA PHE A 148 0.38 -8.41 -0.25
C PHE A 148 1.42 -7.37 -0.69
N ILE A 149 2.16 -7.61 -1.78
CA ILE A 149 3.07 -6.62 -2.38
C ILE A 149 2.49 -6.18 -3.73
N THR A 150 2.73 -4.94 -4.12
CA THR A 150 2.36 -4.47 -5.46
C THR A 150 3.18 -5.18 -6.54
N THR A 151 2.51 -5.60 -7.61
CA THR A 151 3.16 -6.32 -8.70
C THR A 151 3.66 -5.34 -9.76
N LEU A 152 4.93 -5.46 -10.15
CA LEU A 152 5.44 -4.83 -11.38
C LEU A 152 5.05 -5.68 -12.60
N VAL A 153 4.02 -5.24 -13.32
CA VAL A 153 3.54 -5.92 -14.53
C VAL A 153 4.59 -5.82 -15.64
N ALA A 154 5.09 -4.61 -15.89
CA ALA A 154 6.12 -4.34 -16.90
C ALA A 154 6.88 -3.06 -16.57
N SER A 155 8.12 -2.92 -17.06
CA SER A 155 8.80 -1.64 -17.17
C SER A 155 9.11 -1.32 -18.63
N PHE A 156 9.17 -0.04 -18.98
CA PHE A 156 9.59 0.42 -20.30
C PHE A 156 10.06 1.87 -20.21
N GLN A 157 10.58 2.42 -21.31
CA GLN A 157 11.04 3.81 -21.37
C GLN A 157 10.78 4.41 -22.75
N ASP A 158 10.80 5.74 -22.80
CA ASP A 158 10.92 6.49 -24.04
C ASP A 158 12.14 7.43 -23.97
N HIS A 159 12.16 8.46 -24.82
CA HIS A 159 13.22 9.45 -24.82
C HIS A 159 13.32 10.19 -23.48
N ASP A 160 12.21 10.60 -22.88
CA ASP A 160 12.19 11.54 -21.75
C ASP A 160 11.94 10.87 -20.39
N SER A 161 11.31 9.70 -20.38
CA SER A 161 10.73 9.09 -19.18
C SER A 161 10.97 7.58 -19.08
N LEU A 162 10.92 7.12 -17.85
CA LEU A 162 10.90 5.73 -17.42
C LEU A 162 9.48 5.41 -16.90
N TYR A 163 8.99 4.21 -17.19
CA TYR A 163 7.63 3.78 -16.88
C TYR A 163 7.62 2.46 -16.11
N MET A 164 6.96 2.42 -14.97
CA MET A 164 6.64 1.18 -14.26
C MET A 164 5.12 0.98 -14.27
N LEU A 165 4.67 -0.09 -14.92
CA LEU A 165 3.28 -0.51 -14.93
C LEU A 165 3.03 -1.42 -13.73
N LEU A 166 2.22 -0.95 -12.79
CA LEU A 166 1.93 -1.62 -11.53
C LEU A 166 0.45 -2.02 -11.45
N ASP A 167 0.14 -3.02 -10.63
CA ASP A 167 -1.25 -3.31 -10.27
C ASP A 167 -1.90 -2.09 -9.58
N TYR A 168 -3.14 -1.79 -9.95
CA TYR A 168 -3.90 -0.71 -9.31
C TYR A 168 -4.58 -1.19 -8.02
N CYS A 169 -4.40 -0.42 -6.95
CA CYS A 169 -4.99 -0.69 -5.63
C CYS A 169 -6.03 0.40 -5.29
N PRO A 170 -7.35 0.12 -5.39
CA PRO A 170 -8.38 1.17 -5.37
C PRO A 170 -8.77 1.69 -3.97
N GLY A 171 -8.39 1.00 -2.90
CA GLY A 171 -8.78 1.38 -1.54
C GLY A 171 -8.03 2.58 -0.98
N GLY A 172 -6.93 3.01 -1.60
CA GLY A 172 -6.10 4.12 -1.13
C GLY A 172 -5.24 3.75 0.08
N GLU A 173 -4.65 4.75 0.72
CA GLU A 173 -3.65 4.58 1.79
C GLU A 173 -4.28 4.18 3.13
N VAL A 174 -3.66 3.22 3.82
CA VAL A 174 -4.00 2.86 5.21
C VAL A 174 -3.96 4.09 6.12
N PHE A 175 -3.04 5.02 5.85
CA PHE A 175 -2.92 6.29 6.55
C PHE A 175 -4.28 7.02 6.66
N SER A 176 -5.01 7.18 5.55
CA SER A 176 -6.29 7.90 5.55
C SER A 176 -7.35 7.22 6.43
N TYR A 177 -7.38 5.89 6.45
CA TYR A 177 -8.30 5.11 7.29
C TYR A 177 -7.94 5.25 8.76
N LEU A 178 -6.66 5.15 9.09
CA LEU A 178 -6.18 5.28 10.46
C LEU A 178 -6.48 6.67 11.03
N ARG A 179 -6.22 7.72 10.26
CA ARG A 179 -6.51 9.11 10.66
C ARG A 179 -8.01 9.33 10.87
N ARG A 180 -8.85 8.78 9.99
CA ARG A 180 -10.32 8.87 10.12
C ARG A 180 -10.86 8.11 11.34
N ALA A 181 -10.35 6.90 11.56
CA ALA A 181 -10.71 6.07 12.72
C ALA A 181 -10.09 6.57 14.03
N ARG A 182 -9.11 7.48 13.95
CA ARG A 182 -8.19 7.91 15.02
C ARG A 182 -7.24 6.81 15.47
N ARG A 183 -7.72 5.58 15.61
CA ARG A 183 -6.95 4.36 15.85
C ARG A 183 -7.77 3.15 15.40
N PHE A 184 -7.11 2.04 15.09
CA PHE A 184 -7.79 0.78 14.85
C PHE A 184 -8.09 0.05 16.17
N ASN A 185 -9.11 -0.80 16.13
CA ASN A 185 -9.33 -1.75 17.21
C ASN A 185 -8.29 -2.88 17.12
N GLU A 186 -8.15 -3.65 18.19
CA GLU A 186 -7.09 -4.66 18.28
C GLU A 186 -7.22 -5.77 17.21
N PRO A 187 -8.40 -6.34 16.91
CA PRO A 187 -8.53 -7.33 15.83
C PRO A 187 -8.15 -6.79 14.45
N THR A 188 -8.53 -5.55 14.10
CA THR A 188 -8.13 -4.91 12.85
C THR A 188 -6.61 -4.70 12.80
N SER A 189 -6.02 -4.23 13.90
CA SER A 189 -4.56 -4.08 14.01
C SER A 189 -3.84 -5.42 13.87
N GLN A 190 -4.34 -6.49 14.50
CA GLN A 190 -3.78 -7.84 14.42
C GLN A 190 -3.79 -8.38 12.99
N PHE A 191 -4.93 -8.24 12.29
CA PHE A 191 -5.06 -8.68 10.91
C PHE A 191 -4.03 -8.02 10.00
N TYR A 192 -3.98 -6.67 10.02
CA TYR A 192 -3.04 -5.92 9.18
C TYR A 192 -1.59 -6.15 9.58
N ALA A 193 -1.30 -6.24 10.87
CA ALA A 193 0.03 -6.58 11.34
C ALA A 193 0.47 -7.97 10.86
N ALA A 194 -0.42 -8.96 10.82
CA ALA A 194 -0.11 -10.30 10.34
C ALA A 194 0.23 -10.31 8.84
N GLU A 195 -0.48 -9.54 8.00
CA GLU A 195 -0.12 -9.40 6.58
C GLU A 195 1.26 -8.76 6.40
N ILE A 196 1.60 -7.76 7.22
CA ILE A 196 2.93 -7.14 7.21
C ILE A 196 4.01 -8.15 7.65
N VAL A 197 3.74 -9.02 8.63
CA VAL A 197 4.69 -10.08 9.02
C VAL A 197 4.96 -11.02 7.84
N LEU A 198 3.94 -11.42 7.07
CA LEU A 198 4.12 -12.25 5.88
C LEU A 198 4.98 -11.55 4.81
N ILE A 199 4.75 -10.25 4.61
CA ILE A 199 5.57 -9.44 3.70
C ILE A 199 7.02 -9.39 4.16
N LEU A 200 7.28 -9.10 5.44
CA LEU A 200 8.65 -9.00 5.97
C LEU A 200 9.36 -10.37 5.98
N GLU A 201 8.67 -11.45 6.34
CA GLU A 201 9.18 -12.82 6.24
C GLU A 201 9.66 -13.12 4.81
N PHE A 202 8.82 -12.85 3.82
CA PHE A 202 9.16 -13.04 2.40
C PHE A 202 10.37 -12.18 1.98
N LEU A 203 10.32 -10.87 2.24
CA LEU A 203 11.39 -9.95 1.83
C LEU A 203 12.74 -10.31 2.48
N HIS A 204 12.73 -10.65 3.77
CA HIS A 204 13.95 -10.88 4.53
C HIS A 204 14.53 -12.26 4.30
N GLU A 205 13.69 -13.30 4.35
CA GLU A 205 14.15 -14.69 4.40
C GLU A 205 14.23 -15.34 3.02
N GLN A 206 13.42 -14.89 2.04
CA GLN A 206 13.45 -15.42 0.67
C GLN A 206 14.27 -14.54 -0.27
N GLU A 207 14.07 -13.22 -0.22
CA GLU A 207 14.69 -12.28 -1.16
C GLU A 207 15.98 -11.62 -0.63
N GLY A 208 16.19 -11.62 0.69
CA GLY A 208 17.33 -10.95 1.33
C GLY A 208 17.30 -9.42 1.17
N VAL A 209 16.10 -8.83 1.16
CA VAL A 209 15.82 -7.41 0.93
C VAL A 209 15.36 -6.75 2.24
N ALA A 210 15.97 -5.62 2.59
CA ALA A 210 15.43 -4.71 3.61
C ALA A 210 14.57 -3.63 2.93
N TYR A 211 13.37 -3.38 3.42
CA TYR A 211 12.41 -2.43 2.81
C TYR A 211 12.69 -0.97 3.18
N ARG A 212 12.95 -0.70 4.46
CA ARG A 212 13.48 0.57 5.02
C ARG A 212 12.59 1.82 4.95
N ASP A 213 11.33 1.71 4.52
CA ASP A 213 10.35 2.82 4.58
C ASP A 213 8.94 2.36 4.98
N LEU A 214 8.84 1.44 5.93
CA LEU A 214 7.54 0.95 6.42
C LEU A 214 6.82 2.06 7.18
N LYS A 215 5.64 2.47 6.68
CA LYS A 215 4.74 3.46 7.27
C LYS A 215 3.33 3.35 6.65
N PRO A 216 2.27 3.87 7.28
CA PRO A 216 0.90 3.77 6.79
C PRO A 216 0.68 4.36 5.38
N GLU A 217 1.48 5.35 4.98
CA GLU A 217 1.42 6.01 3.67
C GLU A 217 1.88 5.09 2.53
N ASN A 218 2.80 4.16 2.80
CA ASN A 218 3.32 3.22 1.80
C ASN A 218 2.55 1.89 1.77
N ILE A 219 1.40 1.83 2.45
CA ILE A 219 0.56 0.64 2.51
C ILE A 219 -0.82 1.02 1.97
N LEU A 220 -1.24 0.36 0.89
CA LEU A 220 -2.56 0.54 0.31
C LEU A 220 -3.52 -0.57 0.72
N ILE A 221 -4.82 -0.33 0.60
CA ILE A 221 -5.87 -1.33 0.79
C ILE A 221 -6.46 -1.71 -0.58
N ASP A 222 -6.58 -3.00 -0.89
CA ASP A 222 -7.19 -3.46 -2.13
C ASP A 222 -8.72 -3.56 -2.05
N ALA A 223 -9.37 -3.99 -3.14
CA ALA A 223 -10.83 -4.07 -3.22
C ALA A 223 -11.47 -5.05 -2.21
N GLU A 224 -10.71 -6.03 -1.72
CA GLU A 224 -11.16 -7.04 -0.75
C GLU A 224 -10.76 -6.69 0.69
N GLY A 225 -10.08 -5.56 0.87
CA GLY A 225 -9.68 -5.04 2.17
C GLY A 225 -8.30 -5.51 2.65
N HIS A 226 -7.53 -6.19 1.80
CA HIS A 226 -6.17 -6.66 2.11
C HIS A 226 -5.12 -5.60 1.83
N LEU A 227 -3.98 -5.68 2.51
CA LEU A 227 -2.89 -4.75 2.30
C LEU A 227 -2.13 -5.00 0.99
N LYS A 228 -1.62 -3.91 0.41
CA LYS A 228 -0.63 -3.91 -0.66
C LYS A 228 0.50 -2.96 -0.28
N LEU A 229 1.68 -3.52 0.01
CA LEU A 229 2.89 -2.73 0.20
C LEU A 229 3.34 -2.15 -1.16
N VAL A 230 3.55 -0.84 -1.19
CA VAL A 230 3.99 -0.09 -2.37
C VAL A 230 5.32 0.63 -2.12
N ASP A 231 5.84 1.31 -3.13
CA ASP A 231 7.05 2.15 -3.07
C ASP A 231 8.31 1.45 -2.51
N PHE A 232 9.12 0.88 -3.42
CA PHE A 232 10.36 0.18 -3.07
C PHE A 232 11.59 1.07 -3.29
N GLY A 233 11.42 2.40 -3.33
CA GLY A 233 12.49 3.36 -3.56
C GLY A 233 13.67 3.27 -2.58
N PHE A 234 13.40 2.88 -1.33
CA PHE A 234 14.43 2.66 -0.30
C PHE A 234 14.74 1.19 -0.04
N ALA A 235 14.04 0.26 -0.69
CA ALA A 235 14.32 -1.15 -0.52
C ALA A 235 15.74 -1.47 -1.01
N LYS A 236 16.43 -2.42 -0.39
CA LYS A 236 17.80 -2.75 -0.78
C LYS A 236 18.09 -4.21 -0.49
N LYS A 237 18.69 -4.89 -1.47
CA LYS A 237 19.23 -6.23 -1.26
C LYS A 237 20.43 -6.15 -0.33
N VAL A 238 20.33 -6.80 0.82
CA VAL A 238 21.36 -6.79 1.87
C VAL A 238 22.07 -8.14 1.98
N GLU A 239 21.45 -9.27 1.63
CA GLU A 239 22.06 -10.63 1.49
C GLU A 239 22.96 -11.18 2.64
N ASN A 240 23.21 -10.44 3.74
CA ASN A 240 24.13 -10.66 4.89
C ASN A 240 25.17 -9.53 5.09
N ARG A 241 25.08 -8.44 4.33
CA ARG A 241 25.90 -7.23 4.46
C ARG A 241 25.12 -6.11 5.13
N GLU A 242 25.87 -5.22 5.76
CA GLU A 242 25.33 -3.97 6.28
C GLU A 242 25.30 -2.89 5.19
N THR A 243 24.30 -2.02 5.28
CA THR A 243 24.26 -0.75 4.57
C THR A 243 24.33 0.40 5.58
N TYR A 244 24.77 1.57 5.12
CA TYR A 244 25.03 2.75 5.97
C TYR A 244 24.23 3.98 5.51
N THR A 245 23.39 3.83 4.49
CA THR A 245 22.57 4.93 3.98
C THR A 245 21.46 5.27 4.99
N LEU A 246 21.49 6.48 5.54
CA LEU A 246 20.39 7.02 6.32
C LEU A 246 19.22 7.37 5.38
N CYS A 247 18.16 6.58 5.44
CA CYS A 247 16.93 6.77 4.68
C CYS A 247 15.73 6.26 5.48
N GLY A 248 14.52 6.69 5.10
CA GLY A 248 13.27 6.37 5.77
C GLY A 248 12.63 7.60 6.41
N THR A 249 11.53 7.38 7.10
CA THR A 249 10.71 8.43 7.73
C THR A 249 11.11 8.60 9.19
N PRO A 250 11.36 9.84 9.70
CA PRO A 250 11.97 10.07 11.01
C PRO A 250 11.36 9.29 12.17
N GLU A 251 10.03 9.21 12.25
CA GLU A 251 9.26 8.54 13.30
C GLU A 251 9.42 7.01 13.29
N TYR A 252 9.84 6.46 12.16
CA TYR A 252 9.98 5.02 11.90
C TYR A 252 11.44 4.54 11.87
N LEU A 253 12.41 5.46 11.95
CA LEU A 253 13.83 5.10 11.91
C LEU A 253 14.24 4.24 13.12
N ALA A 254 15.02 3.20 12.86
CA ALA A 254 15.62 2.39 13.90
C ALA A 254 16.86 3.08 14.52
N PRO A 255 17.18 2.83 15.81
CA PRO A 255 18.31 3.46 16.49
C PRO A 255 19.66 3.28 15.79
N GLU A 256 19.92 2.12 15.20
CA GLU A 256 21.15 1.80 14.46
C GLU A 256 21.30 2.58 13.14
N VAL A 257 20.18 2.98 12.53
CA VAL A 257 20.20 3.84 11.33
C VAL A 257 20.60 5.26 11.73
N ILE A 258 20.05 5.77 12.83
CA ILE A 258 20.38 7.10 13.38
C ILE A 258 21.84 7.16 13.86
N ARG A 259 22.32 6.10 14.52
CA ARG A 259 23.71 6.00 14.99
C ARG A 259 24.70 5.71 13.86
N ASN A 260 24.22 5.39 12.65
CA ASN A 260 25.03 5.01 11.50
C ASN A 260 26.02 3.86 11.80
N THR A 261 25.57 2.85 12.54
CA THR A 261 26.43 1.71 12.96
C THR A 261 26.40 0.53 11.98
N GLY A 262 25.85 0.73 10.79
CA GLY A 262 25.52 -0.35 9.87
C GLY A 262 24.16 -0.97 10.22
N HIS A 263 23.39 -1.33 9.19
CA HIS A 263 22.08 -1.92 9.37
C HIS A 263 21.73 -2.92 8.25
N GLY A 264 20.87 -3.88 8.60
CA GLY A 264 20.29 -4.89 7.71
C GLY A 264 18.76 -4.91 7.82
N THR A 265 18.16 -6.09 7.71
CA THR A 265 16.70 -6.29 7.74
C THR A 265 16.06 -6.00 9.11
N ALA A 266 16.84 -5.99 10.20
CA ALA A 266 16.38 -5.71 11.56
C ALA A 266 15.65 -4.36 11.72
N VAL A 267 15.94 -3.39 10.85
CA VAL A 267 15.32 -2.06 10.87
C VAL A 267 13.83 -2.11 10.53
N ASP A 268 13.42 -3.06 9.69
CA ASP A 268 12.02 -3.20 9.30
C ASP A 268 11.20 -3.79 10.46
N TRP A 269 11.79 -4.65 11.29
CA TRP A 269 11.12 -5.15 12.51
C TRP A 269 10.92 -4.05 13.56
N TRP A 270 11.86 -3.09 13.65
CA TRP A 270 11.65 -1.89 14.46
C TRP A 270 10.50 -1.06 13.90
N ALA A 271 10.54 -0.71 12.61
CA ALA A 271 9.48 0.06 11.95
C ALA A 271 8.11 -0.63 12.05
N PHE A 272 8.09 -1.97 12.03
CA PHE A 272 6.89 -2.77 12.27
C PHE A 272 6.35 -2.59 13.70
N GLY A 273 7.21 -2.57 14.71
CA GLY A 273 6.81 -2.23 16.08
C GLY A 273 6.21 -0.83 16.21
N ILE A 274 6.78 0.15 15.51
CA ILE A 274 6.22 1.51 15.41
C ILE A 274 4.85 1.50 14.74
N LEU A 275 4.69 0.76 13.64
CA LEU A 275 3.44 0.66 12.89
C LEU A 275 2.32 0.03 13.73
N VAL A 276 2.61 -1.08 14.43
CA VAL A 276 1.64 -1.74 15.32
C VAL A 276 1.21 -0.81 16.46
N TYR A 277 2.17 -0.07 17.05
CA TYR A 277 1.85 0.96 18.03
C TYR A 277 0.93 2.04 17.43
N GLU A 278 1.26 2.54 16.24
CA GLU A 278 0.47 3.58 15.58
C GLU A 278 -0.96 3.11 15.26
N PHE A 279 -1.15 1.86 14.83
CA PHE A 279 -2.48 1.30 14.65
C PHE A 279 -3.30 1.30 15.95
N LEU A 280 -2.70 0.92 17.07
CA LEU A 280 -3.40 0.79 18.37
C LEU A 280 -3.60 2.11 19.11
N VAL A 281 -2.75 3.11 18.85
CA VAL A 281 -2.72 4.38 19.58
C VAL A 281 -3.17 5.56 18.72
N GLY A 282 -2.99 5.49 17.40
CA GLY A 282 -3.35 6.53 16.43
C GLY A 282 -2.23 7.49 16.05
N GLN A 283 -1.06 7.35 16.70
CA GLN A 283 0.11 8.18 16.47
C GLN A 283 1.37 7.37 16.82
N PRO A 284 2.53 7.67 16.22
CA PRO A 284 3.77 6.98 16.54
C PRO A 284 4.18 7.23 18.01
N PRO A 285 4.98 6.33 18.60
CA PRO A 285 5.39 6.44 20.01
C PRO A 285 6.43 7.55 20.23
N PHE A 286 7.16 7.93 19.17
CA PHE A 286 8.15 9.00 19.18
C PHE A 286 7.68 10.11 18.25
N TRP A 287 7.55 11.32 18.78
CA TRP A 287 7.10 12.47 18.01
C TRP A 287 7.59 13.78 18.63
N ASP A 288 7.99 14.72 17.78
CA ASP A 288 8.28 16.10 18.12
C ASP A 288 8.23 16.93 16.82
N GLN A 289 8.06 18.24 16.92
CA GLN A 289 8.17 19.13 15.75
C GLN A 289 9.61 19.23 15.22
N ASN A 290 10.61 18.96 16.06
CA ASN A 290 12.02 18.93 15.68
C ASN A 290 12.49 17.47 15.48
N PRO A 291 12.87 17.06 14.26
CA PRO A 291 13.39 15.73 13.98
C PRO A 291 14.55 15.29 14.88
N MET A 292 15.41 16.21 15.31
CA MET A 292 16.53 15.87 16.20
C MET A 292 16.05 15.35 17.57
N LYS A 293 14.93 15.88 18.08
CA LYS A 293 14.33 15.39 19.33
C LYS A 293 13.64 14.05 19.16
N ILE A 294 13.11 13.76 17.96
CA ILE A 294 12.61 12.43 17.62
C ILE A 294 13.78 11.43 17.68
N TYR A 295 14.92 11.79 17.10
CA TYR A 295 16.12 10.94 17.13
C TYR A 295 16.63 10.68 18.54
N GLU A 296 16.65 11.69 19.41
CA GLU A 296 17.01 11.54 20.83
C GLU A 296 16.08 10.53 21.53
N GLN A 297 14.76 10.63 21.32
CA GLN A 297 13.78 9.71 21.90
C GLN A 297 13.95 8.26 21.38
N ILE A 298 14.17 8.09 20.07
CA ILE A 298 14.40 6.79 19.45
C ILE A 298 15.66 6.12 20.03
N VAL A 299 16.74 6.90 20.17
CA VAL A 299 18.02 6.42 20.71
C VAL A 299 17.91 6.07 22.20
N GLU A 300 17.06 6.78 22.96
CA GLU A 300 16.72 6.44 24.35
C GLU A 300 15.89 5.13 24.42
N GLY A 301 15.06 4.87 23.42
CA GLY A 301 14.32 3.61 23.25
C GLY A 301 13.18 3.40 24.25
N ARG A 302 12.69 4.48 24.89
CA ARG A 302 11.63 4.39 25.90
C ARG A 302 10.24 4.60 25.29
N VAL A 303 9.62 3.51 24.86
CA VAL A 303 8.21 3.51 24.41
C VAL A 303 7.28 3.66 25.62
N ARG A 304 6.34 4.61 25.55
CA ARG A 304 5.30 4.82 26.57
C ARG A 304 3.99 4.20 26.10
N PHE A 305 3.35 3.40 26.94
CA PHE A 305 2.14 2.68 26.56
C PHE A 305 0.90 3.23 27.29
N PRO A 306 -0.24 3.41 26.60
CA PRO A 306 -1.51 3.66 27.26
C PRO A 306 -1.90 2.50 28.19
N SER A 307 -2.59 2.82 29.29
CA SER A 307 -3.07 1.81 30.25
C SER A 307 -4.08 0.83 29.64
N ALA A 308 -4.83 1.26 28.62
CA ALA A 308 -5.84 0.48 27.93
C ALA A 308 -5.27 -0.50 26.87
N MET A 309 -3.96 -0.45 26.58
CA MET A 309 -3.34 -1.40 25.65
C MET A 309 -3.20 -2.78 26.30
N SER A 310 -3.50 -3.84 25.55
CA SER A 310 -3.40 -5.20 26.05
C SER A 310 -1.96 -5.57 26.47
N PRO A 311 -1.78 -6.47 27.46
CA PRO A 311 -0.46 -6.93 27.84
C PRO A 311 0.31 -7.56 26.68
N ASP A 312 -0.37 -8.35 25.85
CA ASP A 312 0.24 -9.04 24.70
C ASP A 312 0.70 -8.04 23.62
N ALA A 313 -0.08 -6.99 23.33
CA ALA A 313 0.35 -5.95 22.39
C ALA A 313 1.58 -5.19 22.90
N ARG A 314 1.58 -4.88 24.21
CA ARG A 314 2.71 -4.21 24.85
C ARG A 314 3.98 -5.07 24.78
N ASP A 315 3.87 -6.35 25.08
CA ASP A 315 4.99 -7.30 25.02
C ASP A 315 5.57 -7.41 23.61
N LEU A 316 4.70 -7.54 22.60
CA LEU A 316 5.09 -7.57 21.19
C LEU A 316 5.87 -6.31 20.78
N ILE A 317 5.29 -5.13 21.04
CA ILE A 317 5.90 -3.85 20.67
C ILE A 317 7.22 -3.66 21.43
N SER A 318 7.30 -4.04 22.70
CA SER A 318 8.56 -3.98 23.46
C SER A 318 9.65 -4.88 22.86
N GLY A 319 9.30 -6.10 22.42
CA GLY A 319 10.24 -7.00 21.75
C GLY A 319 10.73 -6.46 20.40
N LEU A 320 9.84 -5.86 19.60
CA LEU A 320 10.16 -5.26 18.29
C LEU A 320 10.94 -3.95 18.42
N CYS A 321 10.57 -3.09 19.37
CA CYS A 321 11.23 -1.82 19.66
C CYS A 321 12.40 -1.99 20.65
N THR A 322 13.12 -3.11 20.58
CA THR A 322 14.34 -3.33 21.36
C THR A 322 15.53 -2.69 20.63
N VAL A 323 16.24 -1.79 21.33
CA VAL A 323 17.39 -1.04 20.78
C VAL A 323 18.54 -1.96 20.39
N ASP A 324 18.81 -2.98 21.19
CA ASP A 324 19.83 -3.99 20.89
C ASP A 324 19.32 -4.95 19.80
N THR A 325 19.83 -4.79 18.59
CA THR A 325 19.41 -5.59 17.42
C THR A 325 19.58 -7.08 17.64
N SER A 326 20.56 -7.53 18.44
CA SER A 326 20.79 -8.95 18.73
C SER A 326 19.71 -9.58 19.61
N LYS A 327 18.87 -8.77 20.25
CA LYS A 327 17.76 -9.18 21.12
C LYS A 327 16.39 -8.82 20.54
N ARG A 328 16.36 -8.12 19.40
CA ARG A 328 15.12 -7.64 18.78
C ARG A 328 14.33 -8.80 18.20
N LEU A 329 13.04 -8.86 18.56
CA LEU A 329 12.12 -9.84 18.01
C LEU A 329 12.09 -9.75 16.47
N GLY A 330 12.03 -10.89 15.78
CA GLY A 330 12.15 -10.96 14.32
C GLY A 330 13.60 -11.02 13.81
N ASN A 331 14.58 -10.52 14.57
CA ASN A 331 16.02 -10.59 14.23
C ASN A 331 16.79 -11.64 15.03
N ILE A 332 16.22 -12.15 16.13
CA ILE A 332 16.78 -13.26 16.90
C ILE A 332 16.70 -14.59 16.14
N LYS A 333 17.37 -15.63 16.67
CA LYS A 333 17.32 -16.98 16.12
C LYS A 333 15.86 -17.44 15.98
N GLY A 334 15.47 -17.80 14.76
CA GLY A 334 14.10 -18.15 14.40
C GLY A 334 13.39 -17.09 13.54
N GLY A 335 13.98 -15.90 13.37
CA GLY A 335 13.53 -14.92 12.38
C GLY A 335 12.07 -14.51 12.57
N ALA A 336 11.34 -14.40 11.46
CA ALA A 336 9.92 -14.05 11.44
C ALA A 336 9.06 -15.05 12.24
N SER A 337 9.45 -16.32 12.34
CA SER A 337 8.74 -17.32 13.15
C SER A 337 8.61 -16.91 14.62
N THR A 338 9.59 -16.18 15.15
CA THR A 338 9.51 -15.66 16.54
C THR A 338 8.40 -14.63 16.71
N VAL A 339 8.13 -13.83 15.69
CA VAL A 339 7.02 -12.87 15.65
C VAL A 339 5.69 -13.60 15.46
N LYS A 340 5.62 -14.54 14.51
CA LYS A 340 4.40 -15.30 14.18
C LYS A 340 3.85 -16.11 15.36
N ASN A 341 4.74 -16.64 16.20
CA ASN A 341 4.40 -17.42 17.39
C ASN A 341 4.11 -16.58 18.63
N HIS A 342 4.19 -15.25 18.54
CA HIS A 342 3.92 -14.37 19.67
C HIS A 342 2.44 -14.47 20.10
N ALA A 343 2.18 -14.40 21.42
CA ALA A 343 0.83 -14.58 21.99
C ALA A 343 -0.23 -13.60 21.42
N TRP A 344 0.22 -12.43 20.95
CA TRP A 344 -0.63 -11.44 20.28
C TRP A 344 -1.17 -11.90 18.92
N PHE A 345 -0.58 -12.91 18.28
CA PHE A 345 -1.04 -13.49 17.02
C PHE A 345 -1.68 -14.88 17.18
N ARG A 346 -2.03 -15.29 18.41
CA ARG A 346 -2.51 -16.65 18.72
C ARG A 346 -3.71 -17.13 17.87
N ASP A 347 -4.56 -16.20 17.45
CA ASP A 347 -5.80 -16.48 16.71
C ASP A 347 -5.64 -16.33 15.20
N ILE A 348 -4.41 -16.09 14.70
CA ILE A 348 -4.13 -15.94 13.28
C ILE A 348 -3.83 -17.29 12.65
N ASP A 349 -4.65 -17.67 11.68
CA ASP A 349 -4.33 -18.72 10.72
C ASP A 349 -3.51 -18.13 9.58
N TRP A 350 -2.19 -18.32 9.64
CA TRP A 350 -1.22 -17.76 8.69
C TRP A 350 -1.44 -18.28 7.26
N ASP A 351 -1.81 -19.55 7.10
CA ASP A 351 -2.02 -20.15 5.78
C ASP A 351 -3.33 -19.65 5.17
N ALA A 352 -4.40 -19.56 5.97
CA ALA A 352 -5.65 -18.97 5.50
C ALA A 352 -5.48 -17.49 5.13
N LEU A 353 -4.69 -16.74 5.90
CA LEU A 353 -4.39 -15.33 5.61
C LEU A 353 -3.60 -15.20 4.31
N TYR A 354 -2.47 -15.91 4.17
CA TYR A 354 -1.63 -15.85 2.96
C TYR A 354 -2.42 -16.20 1.69
N ASN A 355 -3.28 -17.23 1.77
CA ASN A 355 -4.13 -17.66 0.66
C ASN A 355 -5.44 -16.85 0.53
N ARG A 356 -5.58 -15.73 1.26
CA ARG A 356 -6.72 -14.81 1.21
C ARG A 356 -8.07 -15.51 1.38
N LYS A 357 -8.14 -16.51 2.27
CA LYS A 357 -9.38 -17.24 2.60
C LYS A 357 -10.30 -16.46 3.55
N VAL A 358 -9.83 -15.33 4.07
CA VAL A 358 -10.55 -14.44 4.99
C VAL A 358 -10.49 -13.03 4.41
N ASN A 359 -11.63 -12.34 4.34
CA ASN A 359 -11.67 -10.95 3.84
C ASN A 359 -10.98 -9.97 4.80
N GLY A 360 -10.47 -8.87 4.26
CA GLY A 360 -9.91 -7.79 5.05
C GLY A 360 -10.95 -7.08 5.94
N PRO A 361 -10.54 -6.52 7.09
CA PRO A 361 -11.45 -5.90 8.06
C PRO A 361 -12.06 -4.57 7.57
N ILE A 362 -11.40 -3.88 6.64
CA ILE A 362 -11.87 -2.64 6.05
C ILE A 362 -12.02 -2.83 4.54
N VAL A 363 -13.25 -3.10 4.10
CA VAL A 363 -13.57 -3.22 2.67
C VAL A 363 -13.92 -1.83 2.11
N PRO A 364 -13.17 -1.29 1.14
CA PRO A 364 -13.44 0.02 0.58
C PRO A 364 -14.74 0.04 -0.22
N HIS A 365 -15.48 1.15 -0.14
CA HIS A 365 -16.71 1.31 -0.92
C HIS A 365 -16.40 1.83 -2.33
N LEU A 366 -16.39 0.93 -3.33
CA LEU A 366 -16.05 1.22 -4.72
C LEU A 366 -17.30 1.23 -5.63
N ARG A 367 -17.37 2.14 -6.60
CA ARG A 367 -18.38 2.15 -7.69
C ARG A 367 -17.96 1.36 -8.92
N GLY A 368 -16.69 0.99 -9.02
CA GLY A 368 -16.17 0.20 -10.13
C GLY A 368 -14.65 0.05 -10.08
N PRO A 369 -14.06 -0.68 -11.04
CA PRO A 369 -12.63 -1.02 -11.04
C PRO A 369 -11.67 0.18 -11.07
N ALA A 370 -12.13 1.32 -11.60
CA ALA A 370 -11.35 2.55 -11.74
C ALA A 370 -11.73 3.66 -10.76
N ASP A 371 -12.39 3.30 -9.65
CA ASP A 371 -12.86 4.32 -8.70
C ASP A 371 -11.70 4.95 -7.94
N THR A 372 -11.51 6.26 -8.11
CA THR A 372 -10.41 7.02 -7.50
C THR A 372 -10.85 7.85 -6.29
N ARG A 373 -12.01 7.59 -5.66
CA ARG A 373 -12.51 8.41 -4.55
C ARG A 373 -11.62 8.44 -3.31
N ASN A 374 -10.78 7.41 -3.15
CA ASN A 374 -9.90 7.25 -2.02
C ASN A 374 -8.53 7.91 -2.27
N PHE A 375 -8.41 8.67 -3.37
CA PHE A 375 -7.20 9.39 -3.77
C PHE A 375 -7.49 10.88 -3.86
N ASP A 376 -6.55 11.68 -3.38
CA ASP A 376 -6.61 13.13 -3.45
C ASP A 376 -6.59 13.64 -4.90
N ASP A 377 -7.01 14.90 -5.07
CA ASP A 377 -6.89 15.60 -6.34
C ASP A 377 -5.54 16.31 -6.42
N TYR A 378 -4.80 16.03 -7.48
CA TYR A 378 -3.47 16.60 -7.73
C TYR A 378 -3.52 17.62 -8.85
N GLU A 379 -2.72 18.68 -8.72
CA GLU A 379 -2.57 19.68 -9.78
C GLU A 379 -1.96 19.07 -11.04
N PRO A 380 -2.39 19.54 -12.24
CA PRO A 380 -1.82 19.12 -13.50
C PRO A 380 -0.31 19.40 -13.54
N GLU A 381 0.43 18.63 -14.34
CA GLU A 381 1.86 18.87 -14.49
C GLU A 381 2.13 20.24 -15.13
N ASN A 382 3.11 20.96 -14.61
CA ASN A 382 3.64 22.15 -15.28
C ASN A 382 4.14 21.80 -16.68
N ALA A 383 3.69 22.56 -17.67
CA ALA A 383 4.04 22.38 -19.09
C ALA A 383 5.49 22.79 -19.40
N ASP A 384 6.05 23.76 -18.65
CA ASP A 384 7.41 24.24 -18.84
C ASP A 384 8.41 23.29 -18.17
N ARG A 385 8.94 22.36 -18.97
CA ARG A 385 9.81 21.28 -18.52
C ARG A 385 11.14 21.33 -19.26
N GLU A 386 12.23 21.16 -18.51
CA GLU A 386 13.55 20.98 -19.09
C GLU A 386 13.58 19.70 -19.94
N PRO A 387 13.93 19.77 -21.23
CA PRO A 387 13.95 18.61 -22.11
C PRO A 387 15.14 17.70 -21.81
N TYR A 388 15.01 16.42 -22.11
CA TYR A 388 16.16 15.50 -22.06
C TYR A 388 17.11 15.82 -23.23
N SER A 389 18.23 16.48 -22.94
CA SER A 389 19.17 16.94 -23.97
C SER A 389 19.99 15.80 -24.55
N LYS A 390 20.53 15.97 -25.77
CA LYS A 390 21.47 15.02 -26.39
C LYS A 390 22.69 14.73 -25.50
N GLU A 391 23.20 15.75 -24.80
CA GLU A 391 24.32 15.58 -23.86
C GLU A 391 23.96 14.66 -22.69
N LEU A 392 22.74 14.78 -22.17
CA LEU A 392 22.24 13.88 -21.14
C LEU A 392 22.00 12.48 -21.70
N GLN A 393 21.49 12.38 -22.92
CA GLN A 393 21.26 11.11 -23.61
C GLN A 393 22.56 10.30 -23.76
N GLU A 394 23.58 10.90 -24.37
CA GLU A 394 24.88 10.26 -24.62
C GLU A 394 25.54 9.78 -23.32
N LYS A 395 25.33 10.51 -22.23
CA LYS A 395 25.92 10.21 -20.92
C LYS A 395 25.15 9.16 -20.13
N TRP A 396 23.82 9.12 -20.22
CA TRP A 396 22.99 8.39 -19.26
C TRP A 396 22.14 7.26 -19.84
N ASP A 397 21.87 7.20 -21.15
CA ASP A 397 21.02 6.14 -21.74
C ASP A 397 21.53 4.73 -21.42
N GLY A 398 22.86 4.55 -21.36
CA GLY A 398 23.50 3.29 -20.95
C GLY A 398 23.04 2.77 -19.58
N TYR A 399 22.69 3.65 -18.65
CA TYR A 399 22.20 3.27 -17.32
C TYR A 399 20.74 2.82 -17.33
N PHE A 400 19.98 3.17 -18.36
CA PHE A 400 18.56 2.85 -18.46
C PHE A 400 18.27 1.70 -19.41
N GLN A 401 19.25 1.14 -20.14
CA GLN A 401 19.01 0.12 -21.20
C GLN A 401 18.15 -1.08 -20.77
N ASP A 402 18.28 -1.53 -19.52
CA ASP A 402 17.53 -2.68 -19.01
C ASP A 402 16.15 -2.32 -18.45
N PHE A 403 15.77 -1.04 -18.49
CA PHE A 403 14.50 -0.52 -17.96
C PHE A 403 13.40 -0.64 -19.02
#